data_AF-A0A2V6Q1X2-F1
#
_entry.id   AF-A0A2V6Q1X2-F1
#
_cell.length_a   1.000
_cell.length_b   1.000
_cell.length_c   1.000
_cell.angle_alpha   90.00
_cell.angle_beta   90.00
_cell.angle_gamma   90.00
#
_symmetry.space_group_name_H-M   'P 1'
#
loop_
_entity.id
_entity.type
_entity.pdbx_description
1 polymer ?
#
loop_
_entity_poly.entity_id
_entity_poly.type
_entity_poly.pdbx_seq_one_letter_code
_entity_poly.pdbx_strand_id
1 'polypeptide(L)' 'MQVIAFSTPSYPDWKWRIVNYAGEMIEESRETYPSIALAVADGNRRLREVDHDDVSVRPSPYRRSYRR' A
#
# COMPACT_ATOMS: atom_id res chain seq x y z
N MET A 1 -4.65 -8.55 -0.27
CA MET A 1 -3.50 -7.67 -0.57
C MET A 1 -2.37 -7.97 0.43
N GLN A 2 -1.18 -7.39 0.29
CA GLN A 2 -0.02 -7.64 1.17
C GLN A 2 0.72 -6.35 1.56
N VAL A 3 1.21 -6.29 2.79
CA VAL A 3 2.15 -5.24 3.26
C VAL A 3 3.59 -5.72 3.09
N ILE A 4 4.44 -4.86 2.54
CA ILE A 4 5.87 -5.09 2.39
C ILE A 4 6.59 -3.95 3.09
N ALA A 5 7.38 -4.27 4.12
CA ALA A 5 8.31 -3.31 4.72
C ALA A 5 9.67 -3.39 4.02
N PHE A 6 10.27 -2.23 3.74
CA PHE A 6 11.56 -2.13 3.08
C PHE A 6 12.32 -0.92 3.63
N SER A 7 13.65 -1.02 3.61
CA SER A 7 14.57 0.08 3.84
C SER A 7 15.60 0.11 2.71
N THR A 8 16.23 1.26 2.48
CA THR A 8 17.26 1.38 1.43
C THR A 8 18.61 1.70 2.06
N PRO A 9 19.74 1.32 1.46
CA PRO A 9 21.05 1.66 2.01
C PRO A 9 21.27 3.18 2.17
N SER A 10 20.64 4.00 1.32
CA SER A 10 20.70 5.47 1.38
C SER A 10 19.77 6.07 2.43
N TYR A 11 18.70 5.36 2.80
CA TYR A 11 17.72 5.76 3.82
C TYR A 11 17.43 4.54 4.69
N PRO A 12 18.18 4.37 5.80
CA PRO A 12 18.09 3.19 6.65
C PRO A 12 16.75 3.08 7.38
N ASP A 13 15.96 4.15 7.38
CA ASP A 13 14.61 4.12 7.90
C ASP A 13 13.70 3.23 7.05
N TRP A 14 12.79 2.56 7.73
CA TRP A 14 11.83 1.64 7.17
C TRP A 14 10.63 2.38 6.63
N LYS A 15 10.16 1.93 5.46
CA LYS A 15 8.86 2.28 4.91
C LYS A 15 8.06 1.03 4.70
N TRP A 16 6.76 1.18 4.58
CA TRP A 16 5.88 0.09 4.14
C TRP A 16 5.20 0.47 2.83
N ARG A 17 4.85 -0.53 2.04
CA ARG A 17 3.98 -0.40 0.87
C ARG A 17 2.96 -1.52 0.85
N ILE A 18 1.76 -1.20 0.40
CA ILE A 18 0.69 -2.16 0.18
C ILE A 18 0.66 -2.51 -1.31
N VAL A 19 0.69 -3.80 -1.60
CA VAL A 19 0.59 -4.33 -2.96
C VAL A 19 -0.64 -5.22 -3.09
N ASN A 20 -1.31 -5.14 -4.24
CA ASN A 20 -2.40 -6.05 -4.56
C ASN A 20 -1.86 -7.41 -5.03
N TYR A 21 -2.76 -8.37 -5.24
CA TYR A 21 -2.40 -9.71 -5.69
C TYR A 21 -1.84 -9.76 -7.12
N ALA A 22 -2.06 -8.70 -7.92
CA ALA A 22 -1.46 -8.54 -9.24
C ALA A 22 -0.03 -7.94 -9.17
N GLY A 23 0.47 -7.62 -7.96
CA GLY A 23 1.78 -6.99 -7.76
C GLY A 23 1.80 -5.48 -7.98
N GLU A 24 0.65 -4.85 -8.17
CA GLU A 24 0.55 -3.40 -8.31
C GLU A 24 0.66 -2.74 -6.93
N MET A 25 1.44 -1.66 -6.85
CA MET A 25 1.51 -0.83 -5.66
C MET A 25 0.21 -0.04 -5.52
N ILE A 26 -0.49 -0.26 -4.42
CA ILE A 26 -1.71 0.47 -4.08
C ILE A 26 -1.37 1.73 -3.27
N GLU A 27 -0.49 1.59 -2.27
CA GLU A 27 -0.11 2.70 -1.39
C GLU A 27 1.30 2.50 -0.83
N GLU A 28 1.97 3.60 -0.49
CA GLU A 28 3.28 3.63 0.18
C GLU A 28 3.23 4.60 1.38
N SER A 29 3.94 4.24 2.45
CA SER A 29 4.09 5.10 3.62
C SER A 29 4.84 6.38 3.28
N ARG A 30 4.21 7.52 3.59
CA ARG A 30 4.89 8.83 3.53
C ARG A 30 5.87 9.00 4.67
N GLU A 31 5.52 8.41 5.82
CA GLU A 31 6.35 8.39 7.01
C GLU A 31 7.40 7.29 6.92
N THR A 32 8.47 7.51 7.68
CA THR A 32 9.61 6.62 7.85
C THR A 32 9.65 6.14 9.29
N TYR A 33 9.98 4.87 9.48
CA TYR A 33 9.96 4.20 10.78
C TYR A 33 11.37 3.71 11.16
N PRO A 34 11.75 3.80 12.44
CA PRO A 34 13.07 3.33 12.87
C PRO A 34 13.19 1.80 12.93
N SER A 35 12.07 1.06 12.80
CA SER A 35 12.08 -0.41 12.83
C SER A 35 11.09 -1.02 11.86
N ILE A 36 11.45 -2.21 11.36
CA ILE A 36 10.58 -3.02 10.49
C ILE A 36 9.24 -3.34 11.17
N ALA A 37 9.26 -3.61 12.48
CA ALA A 37 8.06 -3.97 13.22
C ALA A 37 7.05 -2.81 13.27
N LEU A 38 7.52 -1.58 13.45
CA LEU A 38 6.67 -0.39 13.42
C LEU A 38 6.11 -0.14 12.02
N ALA A 39 6.94 -0.26 10.98
CA ALA A 39 6.50 -0.13 9.60
C ALA A 39 5.44 -1.18 9.23
N VAL A 40 5.63 -2.45 9.61
CA VAL A 40 4.66 -3.52 9.35
C VAL A 40 3.38 -3.32 10.16
N ALA A 41 3.48 -2.89 11.42
CA ALA A 41 2.31 -2.64 12.25
C ALA A 41 1.44 -1.50 11.67
N ASP A 42 2.08 -0.39 11.26
CA ASP A 42 1.37 0.72 10.64
C ASP A 42 0.80 0.34 9.27
N GLY A 43 1.58 -0.34 8.43
CA GLY A 43 1.10 -0.83 7.14
C GLY A 43 -0.06 -1.83 7.27
N ASN A 44 -0.08 -2.67 8.31
CA ASN A 44 -1.21 -3.57 8.59
C ASN A 44 -2.45 -2.85 9.12
N ARG A 45 -2.27 -1.70 9.79
CA ARG A 45 -3.39 -0.82 10.16
C ARG A 45 -3.97 -0.19 8.90
N ARG A 46 -3.13 0.39 8.04
CA ARG A 46 -3.56 1.00 6.78
C ARG A 46 -4.18 0.00 5.82
N LEU A 47 -3.60 -1.21 5.71
CA LEU A 47 -4.17 -2.27 4.88
C LEU A 47 -5.59 -2.63 5.29
N ARG A 48 -5.92 -2.63 6.59
CA ARG A 48 -7.29 -2.90 7.06
C ARG A 48 -8.27 -1.80 6.65
N GLU A 49 -7.83 -0.55 6.63
CA GLU A 49 -8.62 0.58 6.15
C GLU A 49 -8.85 0.47 4.63
N VAL A 50 -7.78 0.23 3.86
CA VAL A 50 -7.84 0.07 2.40
C VAL A 50 -8.69 -1.14 1.99
N ASP A 51 -8.54 -2.27 2.67
CA ASP A 51 -9.34 -3.47 2.40
C ASP A 51 -10.84 -3.20 2.67
N HIS A 52 -11.16 -2.48 3.75
CA HIS A 52 -12.53 -2.08 4.07
C HIS A 52 -13.13 -1.11 3.03
N ASP A 53 -12.34 -0.16 2.53
CA ASP A 53 -12.74 0.75 1.44
C ASP A 53 -12.92 0.00 0.10
N ASP A 54 -12.07 -0.99 -0.20
CA ASP A 54 -12.16 -1.84 -1.40
C ASP A 54 -13.46 -2.67 -1.41
N VAL A 55 -13.92 -3.17 -0.25
CA VAL A 55 -15.22 -3.87 -0.18
C VAL A 55 -16.41 -2.92 -0.39
N SER A 56 -16.25 -1.63 -0.06
CA SER A 56 -17.30 -0.61 -0.26
C SER A 56 -17.36 -0.08 -1.69
N VAL A 57 -16.27 -0.20 -2.44
CA VAL A 57 -16.18 0.20 -3.84
C VAL A 57 -15.98 -1.03 -4.70
N ARG A 58 -17.08 -1.73 -5.03
CA ARG A 58 -17.06 -2.61 -6.21
C ARG A 58 -16.40 -1.83 -7.36
N PRO A 59 -15.34 -2.35 -8.00
CA PRO A 59 -14.74 -1.66 -9.12
C PRO A 59 -15.79 -1.55 -10.21
N SER A 60 -16.26 -0.33 -10.47
CA SER A 60 -17.05 -0.05 -11.67
C SER A 60 -16.20 -0.48 -12.87
N PRO A 61 -16.68 -1.38 -13.75
CA PRO A 61 -15.88 -1.90 -14.86
C PRO A 61 -15.63 -0.88 -15.97
N TYR A 62 -15.94 0.41 -15.78
CA TYR A 62 -15.75 1.43 -16.81
C TYR A 62 -14.35 2.00 -16.82
N ARG A 63 -13.45 1.15 -17.34
CA ARG A 63 -12.23 1.56 -18.02
C ARG A 63 -12.59 2.32 -19.29
N ARG A 64 -11.73 3.29 -19.63
CA ARG A 64 -11.42 3.80 -20.98
C ARG A 64 -12.11 5.10 -21.38
N SER A 65 -11.41 6.19 -21.06
CA SER A 65 -11.45 7.43 -21.83
C SER A 65 -11.15 7.14 -23.31
N TYR A 66 -12.19 7.13 -24.15
CA TYR A 66 -12.02 7.41 -25.56
C TYR A 66 -11.93 8.92 -25.73
N ARG A 67 -10.72 9.41 -25.97
CA ARG A 67 -10.48 10.77 -26.46
C ARG A 67 -10.21 10.63 -27.96
N ARG A 68 -11.15 11.06 -28.80
CA ARG A 68 -10.91 11.39 -30.20
C ARG A 68 -11.77 12.57 -30.59
#